data_AF-A0A127SIR4-F1
#
_entry.id   AF-A0A127SIR4-F1
#
_cell.length_a   1.000
_cell.length_b   1.000
_cell.length_c   1.000
_cell.angle_alpha   90.00
_cell.angle_beta   90.00
_cell.angle_gamma   90.00
#
_symmetry.space_group_name_H-M   'P 1'
#
loop_
_entity.id
_entity.type
_entity.pdbx_description
1 polymer ?
#
loop_
_entity_poly.entity_id
_entity_poly.type
_entity_poly.pdbx_seq_one_letter_code
_entity_poly.pdbx_strand_id
1 'polypeptide(L)'
;MAFYHGVKTSEQATSVIAPVQTTAGLPVVFGTAPVHLTEDPSAVVNKPIICYSWEEAVQQLGYSEDWAHFTLCEAMYAQFKLYGVAPIVFVNVLDPAKHKKSTTTTATLAEKKCVVKAAVLLNTLKVSSAGQAGVANTDYTAAFDDKNQLVISVVKGGKFDTATTLNLTYDELDVENFDYRNVIGGVDSNDKATGFELIDTIYHHFGRRY
;
A
#
# COMPACT_ATOMS: atom_id res chain seq x y z
N MET A 1 23.55 -11.13 29.12
CA MET A 1 23.86 -11.45 27.71
C MET A 1 24.06 -12.95 27.61
N ALA A 2 22.99 -13.69 27.31
CA ALA A 2 23.06 -15.15 27.19
C ALA A 2 23.37 -15.49 25.73
N PHE A 3 24.61 -15.95 25.48
CA PHE A 3 24.96 -16.61 24.22
C PHE A 3 24.29 -17.98 24.22
N TYR A 4 23.49 -18.25 23.19
CA TYR A 4 22.88 -19.56 22.98
C TYR A 4 23.67 -20.35 21.93
N HIS A 5 23.89 -21.64 22.19
CA HIS A 5 24.43 -22.61 21.24
C HIS A 5 23.42 -23.74 21.08
N GLY A 6 22.69 -23.71 19.97
CA GLY A 6 21.68 -24.70 19.59
C GLY A 6 20.89 -24.25 18.36
N VAL A 7 20.32 -25.21 17.61
CA VAL A 7 19.45 -24.92 16.47
C VAL A 7 18.06 -24.53 16.96
N LYS A 8 17.51 -23.44 16.42
CA LYS A 8 16.10 -23.07 16.59
C LYS A 8 15.31 -23.50 15.36
N THR A 9 14.22 -24.22 15.57
CA THR A 9 13.16 -24.42 14.59
C THR A 9 11.96 -23.57 14.99
N SER A 10 11.47 -22.74 14.07
CA SER A 10 10.16 -22.11 14.17
C SER A 10 9.35 -22.55 12.96
N GLU A 11 8.18 -23.14 13.18
CA GLU A 11 7.23 -23.37 12.10
C GLU A 11 6.46 -22.07 11.87
N GLN A 12 6.67 -21.44 10.72
CA GLN A 12 5.73 -20.46 10.19
C GLN A 12 4.65 -21.21 9.41
N ALA A 13 3.39 -20.81 9.56
CA ALA A 13 2.29 -21.41 8.82
C ALA A 13 2.52 -21.27 7.31
N THR A 14 2.86 -22.35 6.62
CA THR A 14 2.86 -22.41 5.16
C THR A 14 1.56 -23.04 4.66
N SER A 15 0.49 -22.23 4.70
CA SER A 15 -0.65 -22.43 3.79
C SER A 15 -0.55 -21.47 2.62
N VAL A 16 0.65 -21.35 2.05
CA VAL A 16 0.83 -20.79 0.71
C VAL A 16 0.88 -22.00 -0.20
N ILE A 17 -0.22 -22.29 -0.88
CA ILE A 17 -0.16 -23.16 -2.06
C ILE A 17 0.87 -22.49 -2.97
N ALA A 18 2.02 -23.14 -3.17
CA ALA A 18 3.01 -22.64 -4.09
C ALA A 18 2.33 -22.49 -5.46
N PRO A 19 2.29 -21.28 -6.04
CA PRO A 19 1.56 -21.10 -7.28
C PRO A 19 2.12 -22.01 -8.38
N VAL A 20 1.24 -22.68 -9.12
CA VAL A 20 1.63 -23.47 -10.29
C VAL A 20 1.77 -22.50 -11.46
N GLN A 21 2.87 -22.61 -12.20
CA GLN A 21 3.07 -21.77 -13.38
C GLN A 21 2.04 -22.09 -14.45
N THR A 22 1.17 -21.13 -14.75
CA THR A 22 0.21 -21.25 -15.85
C THR A 22 0.93 -21.08 -17.18
N THR A 23 0.97 -22.15 -18.00
CA THR A 23 1.60 -22.15 -19.33
C THR A 23 0.74 -21.48 -20.41
N ALA A 24 -0.52 -21.14 -20.09
CA ALA A 24 -1.45 -20.47 -21.02
C ALA A 24 -2.26 -19.38 -20.30
N GLY A 25 -2.27 -18.17 -20.88
CA GLY A 25 -3.08 -17.03 -20.44
C GLY A 25 -2.53 -16.30 -19.22
N LEU A 26 -1.50 -15.46 -19.40
CA LEU A 26 -1.01 -14.54 -18.37
C LEU A 26 -2.13 -13.56 -17.97
N PRO A 27 -2.67 -13.62 -16.74
CA PRO A 27 -3.69 -12.67 -16.33
C PRO A 27 -3.09 -11.27 -16.25
N VAL A 28 -3.81 -10.29 -16.80
CA VAL A 28 -3.47 -8.88 -16.71
C VAL A 28 -4.67 -8.17 -16.10
N VAL A 29 -4.48 -7.53 -14.94
CA VAL A 29 -5.55 -6.92 -14.18
C VAL A 29 -5.24 -5.45 -13.93
N PHE A 30 -6.19 -4.59 -14.31
CA PHE A 30 -6.14 -3.14 -14.12
C PHE A 30 -7.09 -2.77 -12.99
N GLY A 31 -6.67 -1.87 -12.11
CA GLY A 31 -7.50 -1.47 -10.98
C GLY A 31 -6.77 -0.57 -10.00
N THR A 32 -7.30 -0.49 -8.78
CA THR A 32 -6.79 0.35 -7.70
C THR A 32 -6.07 -0.49 -6.66
N ALA A 33 -4.89 -0.02 -6.23
CA ALA A 33 -4.10 -0.64 -5.17
C ALA A 33 -3.94 0.30 -3.96
N PRO A 34 -3.79 -0.24 -2.73
CA PRO A 34 -3.58 0.54 -1.52
C PRO A 34 -2.11 0.98 -1.42
N VAL A 35 -1.66 1.76 -2.41
CA VAL A 35 -0.25 2.15 -2.58
C VAL A 35 0.30 3.00 -1.43
N HIS A 36 -0.55 3.54 -0.56
CA HIS A 36 -0.13 4.20 0.67
C HIS A 36 0.62 3.27 1.64
N LEU A 37 0.52 1.95 1.44
CA LEU A 37 1.22 0.92 2.21
C LEU A 37 2.59 0.55 1.60
N THR A 38 2.95 1.10 0.44
CA THR A 38 4.22 0.79 -0.25
C THR A 38 5.28 1.84 0.06
N GLU A 39 6.55 1.51 -0.20
CA GLU A 39 7.68 2.42 0.05
C GLU A 39 7.63 3.69 -0.83
N ASP A 40 7.22 3.53 -2.09
CA ASP A 40 7.04 4.62 -3.04
C ASP A 40 5.67 4.49 -3.73
N PRO A 41 4.62 5.13 -3.17
CA PRO A 41 3.26 5.06 -3.70
C PRO A 41 3.13 5.50 -5.15
N SER A 42 3.98 6.43 -5.60
CA SER A 42 3.91 7.02 -6.94
C SER A 42 4.64 6.18 -8.00
N ALA A 43 5.62 5.37 -7.60
CA ALA A 43 6.44 4.58 -8.54
C ALA A 43 5.69 3.46 -9.26
N VAL A 44 4.51 3.09 -8.76
CA VAL A 44 3.72 1.95 -9.25
C VAL A 44 2.46 2.37 -10.02
N VAL A 45 2.23 3.68 -10.19
CA VAL A 45 1.10 4.22 -10.94
C VAL A 45 1.32 4.04 -12.44
N ASN A 46 0.31 3.52 -13.14
CA ASN A 46 0.34 3.24 -14.58
C ASN A 46 1.60 2.47 -15.01
N LYS A 47 2.07 1.58 -14.14
CA LYS A 47 3.23 0.74 -14.39
C LYS A 47 2.82 -0.72 -14.28
N PRO A 48 2.97 -1.51 -15.35
CA PRO A 48 2.74 -2.94 -15.25
C PRO A 48 3.77 -3.62 -14.35
N ILE A 49 3.27 -4.36 -13.36
CA ILE A 49 4.07 -5.10 -12.39
C ILE A 49 3.68 -6.57 -12.50
N ILE A 50 4.64 -7.41 -12.90
CA ILE A 50 4.48 -8.86 -12.88
C ILE A 50 4.85 -9.37 -11.48
N CYS A 51 3.96 -10.16 -10.89
CA CYS A 51 4.16 -10.78 -9.58
C CYS A 51 4.12 -12.30 -9.73
N TYR A 52 5.09 -12.98 -9.13
CA TYR A 52 5.21 -14.43 -9.11
C TYR A 52 4.76 -15.04 -7.78
N SER A 53 4.58 -14.21 -6.75
CA SER A 53 4.16 -14.64 -5.41
C SER A 53 3.24 -13.62 -4.75
N TRP A 54 2.54 -14.07 -3.71
CA TRP A 54 1.73 -13.21 -2.86
C TRP A 54 2.58 -12.11 -2.20
N GLU A 55 3.71 -12.50 -1.61
CA GLU A 55 4.59 -11.62 -0.84
C GLU A 55 5.14 -10.49 -1.72
N GLU A 56 5.52 -10.81 -2.96
CA GLU A 56 5.96 -9.82 -3.95
C GLU A 56 4.84 -8.83 -4.32
N ALA A 57 3.61 -9.32 -4.50
CA ALA A 57 2.48 -8.46 -4.83
C ALA A 57 2.11 -7.53 -3.66
N VAL A 58 2.08 -8.05 -2.43
CA VAL A 58 1.83 -7.23 -1.23
C VAL A 58 2.94 -6.20 -1.03
N GLN A 59 4.20 -6.56 -1.25
CA GLN A 59 5.31 -5.61 -1.11
C GLN A 59 5.23 -4.47 -2.15
N GLN A 60 4.92 -4.80 -3.41
CA GLN A 60 4.93 -3.81 -4.49
C GLN A 60 3.67 -2.94 -4.54
N LEU A 61 2.51 -3.46 -4.16
CA LEU A 61 1.21 -2.79 -4.34
C LEU A 61 0.46 -2.53 -3.03
N GLY A 62 0.88 -3.15 -1.94
CA GLY A 62 0.12 -3.20 -0.70
C GLY A 62 -1.02 -4.23 -0.78
N TYR A 63 -1.74 -4.40 0.33
CA TYR A 63 -2.96 -5.20 0.38
C TYR A 63 -3.98 -4.61 1.34
N SER A 64 -5.25 -4.69 0.97
CA SER A 64 -6.37 -4.31 1.82
C SER A 64 -7.54 -5.27 1.57
N GLU A 65 -8.28 -5.59 2.63
CA GLU A 65 -9.53 -6.35 2.52
C GLU A 65 -10.70 -5.49 2.00
N ASP A 66 -10.49 -4.17 1.86
CA ASP A 66 -11.45 -3.25 1.25
C ASP A 66 -11.41 -3.33 -0.28
N TRP A 67 -11.93 -4.44 -0.81
CA TRP A 67 -11.92 -4.73 -2.25
C TRP A 67 -12.82 -3.81 -3.07
N ALA A 68 -13.80 -3.14 -2.44
CA ALA A 68 -14.63 -2.15 -3.10
C ALA A 68 -13.79 -0.95 -3.57
N HIS A 69 -12.82 -0.54 -2.77
CA HIS A 69 -11.94 0.59 -3.07
C HIS A 69 -10.60 0.19 -3.67
N PHE A 70 -10.10 -1.00 -3.36
CA PHE A 70 -8.80 -1.52 -3.83
C PHE A 70 -9.00 -2.82 -4.62
N THR A 71 -9.50 -2.68 -5.83
CA THR A 71 -9.98 -3.80 -6.66
C THR A 71 -8.89 -4.80 -7.04
N LEU A 72 -7.62 -4.37 -7.10
CA LEU A 72 -6.50 -5.29 -7.37
C LEU A 72 -6.28 -6.30 -6.24
N CYS A 73 -6.67 -5.95 -5.00
CA CYS A 73 -6.49 -6.84 -3.86
C CYS A 73 -7.38 -8.09 -3.95
N GLU A 74 -8.59 -7.97 -4.51
CA GLU A 74 -9.46 -9.12 -4.78
C GLU A 74 -8.80 -10.08 -5.76
N ALA A 75 -8.29 -9.56 -6.88
CA ALA A 75 -7.59 -10.35 -7.88
C ALA A 75 -6.31 -10.99 -7.32
N MET A 76 -5.52 -10.25 -6.53
CA MET A 76 -4.36 -10.78 -5.82
C MET A 76 -4.73 -11.97 -4.92
N TYR A 77 -5.78 -11.81 -4.10
CA TYR A 77 -6.21 -12.86 -3.18
C TYR A 77 -6.75 -14.08 -3.92
N ALA A 78 -7.60 -13.88 -4.93
CA ALA A 78 -8.15 -14.96 -5.73
C ALA A 78 -7.04 -15.77 -6.42
N GLN A 79 -6.12 -15.11 -7.12
CA GLN A 79 -5.10 -15.81 -7.89
C GLN A 79 -4.08 -16.49 -6.99
N PHE A 80 -3.52 -15.80 -5.99
CA PHE A 80 -2.45 -16.40 -5.19
C PHE A 80 -2.94 -17.29 -4.06
N LYS A 81 -4.01 -16.91 -3.34
CA LYS A 81 -4.45 -17.64 -2.13
C LYS A 81 -5.51 -18.70 -2.42
N LEU A 82 -6.44 -18.45 -3.36
CA LEU A 82 -7.53 -19.40 -3.65
C LEU A 82 -7.14 -20.38 -4.76
N TYR A 83 -6.59 -19.89 -5.87
CA TYR A 83 -6.34 -20.71 -7.06
C TYR A 83 -4.88 -21.13 -7.25
N GLY A 84 -3.93 -20.51 -6.54
CA GLY A 84 -2.50 -20.82 -6.68
C GLY A 84 -1.99 -20.57 -8.10
N VAL A 85 -2.38 -19.47 -8.72
CA VAL A 85 -1.99 -19.06 -10.08
C VAL A 85 -0.91 -18.00 -10.01
N ALA A 86 0.17 -18.21 -10.77
CA ALA A 86 1.20 -17.23 -11.03
C ALA A 86 1.89 -17.52 -12.39
N PRO A 87 2.54 -16.53 -13.01
CA PRO A 87 2.54 -15.12 -12.63
C PRO A 87 1.25 -14.39 -13.05
N ILE A 88 1.05 -13.20 -12.48
CA ILE A 88 -0.02 -12.26 -12.85
C ILE A 88 0.57 -10.87 -12.99
N VAL A 89 0.08 -10.10 -13.96
CA VAL A 89 0.44 -8.68 -14.14
C VAL A 89 -0.65 -7.81 -13.54
N PHE A 90 -0.26 -6.91 -12.65
CA PHE A 90 -1.12 -5.88 -12.09
C PHE A 90 -0.73 -4.52 -12.65
N VAL A 91 -1.74 -3.68 -12.89
CA VAL A 91 -1.56 -2.28 -13.27
C VAL A 91 -2.39 -1.42 -12.33
N ASN A 92 -1.72 -0.75 -11.39
CA ASN A 92 -2.38 0.23 -10.54
C ASN A 92 -2.63 1.52 -11.33
N VAL A 93 -3.88 1.96 -11.40
CA VAL A 93 -4.26 3.23 -12.03
C VAL A 93 -4.62 4.31 -11.00
N LEU A 94 -4.63 3.97 -9.70
CA LEU A 94 -4.84 4.93 -8.62
C LEU A 94 -3.57 5.77 -8.40
N ASP A 95 -3.57 6.97 -8.95
CA ASP A 95 -2.50 7.97 -8.77
C ASP A 95 -2.63 8.75 -7.44
N PRO A 96 -1.72 8.61 -6.46
CA PRO A 96 -1.77 9.34 -5.19
C PRO A 96 -1.49 10.84 -5.33
N ALA A 97 -0.97 11.32 -6.47
CA ALA A 97 -0.81 12.74 -6.73
C ALA A 97 -2.14 13.39 -7.16
N LYS A 98 -3.02 12.63 -7.81
CA LYS A 98 -4.32 13.11 -8.34
C LYS A 98 -5.51 12.69 -7.48
N HIS A 99 -5.54 11.43 -7.04
CA HIS A 99 -6.63 10.83 -6.28
C HIS A 99 -6.31 10.88 -4.78
N LYS A 100 -6.29 12.10 -4.25
CA LYS A 100 -6.05 12.35 -2.83
C LYS A 100 -6.93 13.46 -2.29
N LYS A 101 -7.18 13.41 -0.99
CA LYS A 101 -7.83 14.49 -0.23
C LYS A 101 -7.01 14.84 0.99
N SER A 102 -6.96 16.12 1.33
CA SER A 102 -6.30 16.59 2.54
C SER A 102 -7.27 16.59 3.71
N THR A 103 -6.88 15.95 4.80
CA THR A 103 -7.69 15.81 6.00
C THR A 103 -6.96 16.45 7.18
N THR A 104 -7.71 17.20 7.99
CA THR A 104 -7.26 17.71 9.28
C THR A 104 -8.21 17.25 10.36
N THR A 105 -7.68 16.58 11.38
CA THR A 105 -8.48 15.97 12.44
C THR A 105 -7.75 16.03 13.78
N THR A 106 -8.49 15.86 14.87
CA THR A 106 -7.93 15.74 16.22
C THR A 106 -8.11 14.31 16.69
N ALA A 107 -7.01 13.65 17.03
CA ALA A 107 -6.99 12.30 17.58
C ALA A 107 -6.75 12.33 19.09
N THR A 108 -7.52 11.55 19.84
CA THR A 108 -7.29 11.35 21.28
C THR A 108 -6.27 10.24 21.49
N LEU A 109 -5.35 10.43 22.41
CA LEU A 109 -4.34 9.44 22.76
C LEU A 109 -4.88 8.47 23.82
N ALA A 110 -4.82 7.17 23.52
CA ALA A 110 -5.00 6.09 24.47
C ALA A 110 -3.63 5.43 24.68
N GLU A 111 -3.15 5.33 25.92
CA GLU A 111 -1.84 4.73 26.24
C GLU A 111 -0.68 5.30 25.41
N LYS A 112 -0.68 6.62 25.21
CA LYS A 112 0.31 7.34 24.37
C LYS A 112 0.28 7.01 22.88
N LYS A 113 -0.81 6.40 22.39
CA LYS A 113 -0.99 6.07 20.98
C LYS A 113 -2.34 6.54 20.45
N CYS A 114 -2.43 6.78 19.16
CA CYS A 114 -3.70 6.88 18.45
C CYS A 114 -3.63 6.09 17.14
N VAL A 115 -4.80 5.66 16.67
CA VAL A 115 -4.96 4.86 15.45
C VAL A 115 -5.80 5.64 14.46
N VAL A 116 -5.31 5.74 13.23
CA VAL A 116 -5.98 6.38 12.10
C VAL A 116 -6.28 5.31 11.06
N LYS A 117 -7.56 5.11 10.76
CA LYS A 117 -8.04 4.08 9.83
C LYS A 117 -8.06 4.53 8.36
N ALA A 118 -7.74 5.79 8.10
CA ALA A 118 -7.64 6.35 6.78
C ALA A 118 -6.46 5.76 5.99
N ALA A 119 -6.56 5.76 4.65
CA ALA A 119 -5.50 5.39 3.73
C ALA A 119 -4.45 6.52 3.61
N VAL A 120 -3.76 6.82 4.72
CA VAL A 120 -2.89 7.99 4.87
C VAL A 120 -1.63 7.87 4.03
N LEU A 121 -1.29 8.91 3.28
CA LEU A 121 0.02 9.06 2.65
C LEU A 121 1.03 9.54 3.70
N LEU A 122 1.80 8.61 4.26
CA LEU A 122 2.64 8.83 5.44
C LEU A 122 3.65 9.99 5.27
N ASN A 123 4.17 10.19 4.07
CA ASN A 123 5.10 11.29 3.74
C ASN A 123 4.47 12.69 3.88
N THR A 124 3.14 12.79 3.91
CA THR A 124 2.42 14.06 4.08
C THR A 124 1.99 14.34 5.52
N LEU A 125 2.18 13.36 6.43
CA LEU A 125 1.73 13.45 7.81
C LEU A 125 2.43 14.59 8.57
N LYS A 126 1.62 15.46 9.16
CA LYS A 126 2.03 16.50 10.09
C LYS A 126 1.28 16.30 11.40
N VAL A 127 2.04 16.27 12.50
CA VAL A 127 1.52 16.08 13.84
C VAL A 127 1.84 17.30 14.68
N SER A 128 0.84 17.81 15.38
CA SER A 128 0.99 18.92 16.31
C SER A 128 0.17 18.72 17.57
N SER A 129 0.53 19.40 18.65
CA SER A 129 -0.27 19.46 19.88
C SER A 129 -0.02 20.78 20.59
N ALA A 130 -1.06 21.38 21.16
CA ALA A 130 -1.00 22.68 21.84
C ALA A 130 -0.25 23.78 21.05
N GLY A 131 -0.42 23.82 19.73
CA GLY A 131 0.24 24.80 18.85
C GLY A 131 1.71 24.51 18.52
N GLN A 132 2.28 23.41 19.01
CA GLN A 132 3.65 22.99 18.73
C GLN A 132 3.67 21.87 17.66
N ALA A 133 4.47 22.06 16.61
CA ALA A 133 4.73 21.02 15.62
C ALA A 133 5.74 20.00 16.17
N GLY A 134 5.46 18.72 15.92
CA GLY A 134 6.29 17.60 16.33
C GLY A 134 7.25 17.17 15.24
N VAL A 135 8.36 16.58 15.66
CA VAL A 135 9.37 15.98 14.79
C VAL A 135 9.24 14.45 14.85
N ALA A 136 9.09 13.81 13.69
CA ALA A 136 9.03 12.36 13.60
C ALA A 136 10.33 11.73 14.15
N ASN A 137 10.20 10.59 14.83
CA ASN A 137 11.25 9.86 15.55
C ASN A 137 11.89 10.58 16.75
N THR A 138 11.43 11.80 17.07
CA THR A 138 11.85 12.55 18.27
C THR A 138 10.69 12.75 19.22
N ASP A 139 9.56 13.26 18.71
CA ASP A 139 8.36 13.56 19.50
C ASP A 139 7.29 12.48 19.36
N TYR A 140 7.26 11.79 18.22
CA TYR A 140 6.34 10.70 17.91
C TYR A 140 6.95 9.76 16.87
N THR A 141 6.45 8.53 16.80
CA THR A 141 6.66 7.59 15.69
C THR A 141 5.32 7.35 14.98
N ALA A 142 5.38 7.01 13.70
CA ALA A 142 4.21 6.73 12.87
C ALA A 142 4.52 5.54 11.97
N ALA A 143 3.72 4.48 12.07
CA ALA A 143 3.87 3.27 11.28
C ALA A 143 2.51 2.58 11.11
N PHE A 144 2.35 1.82 10.03
CA PHE A 144 1.19 0.97 9.85
C PHE A 144 1.31 -0.28 10.72
N ASP A 145 0.20 -0.72 11.31
CA ASP A 145 0.13 -2.00 12.04
C ASP A 145 -0.16 -3.17 11.10
N ASP A 146 -0.27 -4.38 11.66
CA ASP A 146 -0.57 -5.61 10.91
C ASP A 146 -1.97 -5.59 10.26
N LYS A 147 -2.82 -4.62 10.62
CA LYS A 147 -4.14 -4.39 10.02
C LYS A 147 -4.11 -3.24 9.02
N ASN A 148 -2.92 -2.77 8.63
CA ASN A 148 -2.70 -1.66 7.70
C ASN A 148 -3.33 -0.34 8.18
N GLN A 149 -3.45 -0.15 9.49
CA GLN A 149 -3.92 1.10 10.10
C GLN A 149 -2.73 1.92 10.61
N LEU A 150 -2.76 3.23 10.39
CA LEU A 150 -1.69 4.10 10.84
C LEU A 150 -1.74 4.26 12.36
N VAL A 151 -0.69 3.82 13.03
CA VAL A 151 -0.50 4.00 14.48
C VAL A 151 0.51 5.09 14.71
N ILE A 152 0.10 6.13 15.43
CA ILE A 152 0.98 7.21 15.88
C ILE A 152 1.23 7.02 17.36
N SER A 153 2.49 6.85 17.74
CA SER A 153 2.92 6.67 19.14
C SER A 153 3.74 7.86 19.59
N VAL A 154 3.41 8.43 20.74
CA VAL A 154 4.19 9.51 21.35
C VAL A 154 5.48 8.94 21.95
N VAL A 155 6.60 9.63 21.72
CA VAL A 155 7.89 9.28 22.30
C VAL A 155 8.02 9.93 23.69
N LYS A 156 8.37 9.11 24.69
CA LYS A 156 8.60 9.58 26.07
C LYS A 156 9.74 10.59 26.11
N GLY A 157 9.56 11.70 26.84
CA GLY A 157 10.51 12.81 26.88
C GLY A 157 10.49 13.73 25.65
N GLY A 158 9.70 13.42 24.63
CA GLY A 158 9.44 14.32 23.50
C GLY A 158 8.41 15.41 23.83
N LYS A 159 8.20 16.35 22.91
CA LYS A 159 7.27 17.49 23.09
C LYS A 159 5.82 17.07 23.38
N PHE A 160 5.44 15.86 22.95
CA PHE A 160 4.08 15.34 23.12
C PHE A 160 3.92 14.42 24.33
N ASP A 161 4.95 14.25 25.16
CA ASP A 161 4.95 13.28 26.27
C ASP A 161 3.82 13.53 27.28
N THR A 162 3.32 14.75 27.43
CA THR A 162 2.17 15.06 28.29
C THR A 162 0.88 15.30 27.51
N ALA A 163 0.91 15.21 26.18
CA ALA A 163 -0.27 15.42 25.34
C ALA A 163 -1.33 14.33 25.59
N THR A 164 -2.59 14.76 25.57
CA THR A 164 -3.77 13.90 25.57
C THR A 164 -4.43 13.83 24.19
N THR A 165 -4.18 14.82 23.34
CA THR A 165 -4.68 14.90 21.98
C THR A 165 -3.57 15.34 21.02
N LEU A 166 -3.68 14.89 19.77
CA LEU A 166 -2.84 15.30 18.65
C LEU A 166 -3.73 15.87 17.55
N ASN A 167 -3.30 16.97 16.94
CA ASN A 167 -3.85 17.49 15.70
C ASN A 167 -3.04 16.90 14.56
N LEU A 168 -3.73 16.22 13.65
CA LEU A 168 -3.17 15.52 12.51
C LEU A 168 -3.61 16.23 11.25
N THR A 169 -2.65 16.53 10.38
CA THR A 169 -2.92 16.98 9.01
C THR A 169 -2.17 16.06 8.07
N TYR A 170 -2.87 15.47 7.11
CA TYR A 170 -2.29 14.53 6.15
C TYR A 170 -3.13 14.50 4.88
N ASP A 171 -2.51 14.05 3.79
CA ASP A 171 -3.22 13.60 2.60
C ASP A 171 -3.55 12.12 2.76
N GLU A 172 -4.73 11.71 2.29
CA GLU A 172 -5.14 10.31 2.21
C GLU A 172 -5.60 9.99 0.78
N LEU A 173 -5.51 8.72 0.40
CA LEU A 173 -6.02 8.27 -0.90
C LEU A 173 -7.53 8.51 -1.00
N ASP A 174 -7.95 9.11 -2.10
CA ASP A 174 -9.35 9.42 -2.37
C ASP A 174 -9.89 8.51 -3.46
N VAL A 175 -10.24 7.31 -3.02
CA VAL A 175 -10.81 6.23 -3.84
C VAL A 175 -12.26 6.50 -4.27
N GLU A 176 -12.97 7.37 -3.57
CA GLU A 176 -14.36 7.74 -3.88
C GLU A 176 -14.44 8.63 -5.13
N ASN A 177 -13.43 9.47 -5.35
CA ASN A 177 -13.31 10.31 -6.54
C ASN A 177 -12.59 9.61 -7.70
N PHE A 178 -12.36 8.29 -7.60
CA PHE A 178 -11.80 7.51 -8.69
C PHE A 178 -12.84 7.27 -9.80
N ASP A 179 -12.50 7.68 -11.02
CA ASP A 179 -13.34 7.49 -12.21
C ASP A 179 -12.85 6.30 -13.07
N TYR A 180 -13.78 5.49 -13.61
CA TYR A 180 -13.49 4.40 -14.53
C TYR A 180 -12.70 4.84 -15.77
N ARG A 181 -12.78 6.13 -16.15
CA ARG A 181 -11.96 6.72 -17.22
C ARG A 181 -10.46 6.54 -16.98
N ASN A 182 -10.01 6.47 -15.72
CA ASN A 182 -8.60 6.20 -15.39
C ASN A 182 -8.19 4.75 -15.76
N VAL A 183 -9.14 3.80 -15.74
CA VAL A 183 -8.89 2.42 -16.18
C VAL A 183 -8.77 2.34 -17.70
N ILE A 184 -9.66 3.04 -18.41
CA ILE A 184 -9.58 3.17 -19.88
C ILE A 184 -8.23 3.79 -20.24
N GLY A 185 -7.88 4.90 -19.57
CA GLY A 185 -6.61 5.58 -19.76
C GLY A 185 -6.54 6.35 -21.08
N GLY A 186 -5.34 6.41 -21.63
CA GLY A 186 -4.99 7.28 -22.75
C GLY A 186 -3.52 7.67 -22.66
N VAL A 187 -3.19 8.85 -23.18
CA VAL A 187 -1.84 9.42 -23.12
C VAL A 187 -1.83 10.57 -22.11
N ASP A 188 -0.88 10.55 -21.17
CA ASP A 188 -0.71 11.61 -20.19
C ASP A 188 -0.04 12.87 -20.78
N SER A 189 0.14 13.91 -19.96
CA SER A 189 0.79 15.16 -20.39
C SER A 189 2.27 15.02 -20.74
N ASN A 190 2.88 13.85 -20.52
CA ASN A 190 4.28 13.55 -20.79
C ASN A 190 4.43 12.51 -21.93
N ASP A 191 3.38 12.34 -22.75
CA ASP A 191 3.31 11.36 -23.83
C ASP A 191 3.46 9.89 -23.37
N LYS A 192 3.08 9.57 -22.12
CA LYS A 192 3.10 8.20 -21.59
C LYS A 192 1.71 7.57 -21.64
N ALA A 193 1.66 6.32 -22.06
CA ALA A 193 0.46 5.49 -22.01
C ALA A 193 0.02 5.26 -20.56
N THR A 194 -1.30 5.22 -20.35
CA THR A 194 -1.97 4.99 -19.06
C THR A 194 -3.17 4.06 -19.26
N GLY A 195 -3.61 3.39 -18.19
CA GLY A 195 -4.75 2.47 -18.28
C GLY A 195 -4.56 1.38 -19.33
N PHE A 196 -5.61 1.06 -20.10
CA PHE A 196 -5.58 -0.03 -21.09
C PHE A 196 -4.61 0.20 -22.26
N GLU A 197 -4.17 1.43 -22.52
CA GLU A 197 -3.10 1.68 -23.52
C GLU A 197 -1.77 1.00 -23.14
N LEU A 198 -1.61 0.58 -21.88
CA LEU A 198 -0.45 -0.19 -21.42
C LEU A 198 -0.45 -1.65 -21.89
N ILE A 199 -1.54 -2.18 -22.46
CA ILE A 199 -1.61 -3.59 -22.91
C ILE A 199 -0.50 -3.91 -23.92
N ASP A 200 -0.27 -3.02 -24.89
CA ASP A 200 0.80 -3.22 -25.87
C ASP A 200 2.18 -3.23 -25.19
N THR A 201 2.37 -2.36 -24.19
CA THR A 201 3.60 -2.28 -23.40
C THR A 201 3.85 -3.59 -22.63
N ILE A 202 2.81 -4.17 -22.05
CA ILE A 202 2.86 -5.44 -21.31
C ILE A 202 3.34 -6.58 -22.20
N TYR A 203 2.83 -6.68 -23.44
CA TYR A 203 3.28 -7.69 -24.38
C TYR A 203 4.77 -7.54 -24.71
N HIS A 204 5.27 -6.32 -24.91
CA HIS A 204 6.68 -6.09 -25.19
C HIS A 204 7.60 -6.40 -23.99
N HIS A 205 7.16 -6.08 -22.76
CA HIS A 205 7.95 -6.32 -21.56
C HIS A 205 7.94 -7.78 -21.10
N PHE A 206 6.82 -8.48 -21.22
CA PHE A 206 6.62 -9.80 -20.61
C PHE A 206 6.31 -10.92 -21.61
N GLY A 207 5.96 -10.60 -22.86
CA GLY A 207 5.56 -11.58 -23.88
C GLY A 207 6.70 -12.39 -24.52
N ARG A 208 7.98 -12.06 -24.28
CA ARG A 208 9.13 -12.73 -24.89
C ARG A 208 9.70 -13.94 -24.11
N ARG A 209 9.07 -14.38 -23.01
CA ARG A 209 9.65 -15.40 -22.11
C ARG A 209 8.80 -16.64 -21.84
N TYR A 210 7.85 -16.96 -22.72
CA TYR A 210 7.16 -18.25 -22.72
C TYR A 210 7.47 -19.03 -24.00
#